data_AF-A0A519VUD7-F1
#
_entry.id   AF-A0A519VUD7-F1
#
_cell.length_a   1.000
_cell.length_b   1.000
_cell.length_c   1.000
_cell.angle_alpha   90.00
_cell.angle_beta   90.00
_cell.angle_gamma   90.00
#
_symmetry.space_group_name_H-M   'P 1'
#
loop_
_entity.id
_entity.type
_entity.pdbx_description
1 polymer ?
#
loop_
_entity_poly.entity_id
_entity_poly.type
_entity_poly.pdbx_seq_one_letter_code
_entity_poly.pdbx_strand_id
1 'polypeptide(L)'
;MKNLLILLGSLLINNFTGSSSFCQQGVNPIISADVPDPSIIRVGKIYYMSSTTMHMSPGLPIMKSEDLINWKIVNYAYDTLANIDQLNLNNGKADYGRGSWASSLRYHNGRYYVSTFSGTTNKTYI
;
A
#
# COMPACT_ATOMS: atom_id res chain seq x y z
N MET A 1 -38.24 62.17 14.26
CA MET A 1 -37.48 61.66 15.42
C MET A 1 -38.24 60.48 16.02
N LYS A 2 -37.54 59.35 16.16
CA LYS A 2 -37.69 58.33 17.22
C LYS A 2 -39.02 57.56 17.33
N ASN A 3 -38.96 56.27 16.96
CA ASN A 3 -39.30 55.07 17.75
C ASN A 3 -39.70 53.96 16.76
N LEU A 4 -38.82 53.05 16.32
CA LEU A 4 -38.01 52.06 17.04
C LEU A 4 -38.86 51.04 17.81
N LEU A 5 -38.65 49.76 17.42
CA LEU A 5 -38.83 48.49 18.14
C LEU A 5 -40.09 47.62 17.89
N ILE A 6 -39.79 46.46 17.29
CA ILE A 6 -40.31 45.08 17.54
C ILE A 6 -41.13 44.49 16.39
N LEU A 7 -40.45 43.70 15.54
CA LEU A 7 -40.83 42.30 15.32
C LEU A 7 -39.58 41.54 14.81
N LEU A 8 -38.80 41.01 15.78
CA LEU A 8 -37.79 39.98 15.54
C LEU A 8 -38.54 38.68 15.19
N GLY A 9 -38.90 38.54 13.91
CA GLY A 9 -39.47 37.33 13.34
C GLY A 9 -38.37 36.52 12.65
N SER A 10 -37.85 35.54 13.38
CA SER A 10 -37.02 34.44 12.91
C SER A 10 -37.31 33.98 11.48
N LEU A 11 -36.30 34.00 10.60
CA LEU A 11 -36.11 32.91 9.65
C LEU A 11 -34.60 32.70 9.51
N LEU A 12 -34.06 31.90 10.45
CA LEU A 12 -32.80 31.20 10.26
C LEU A 12 -32.95 30.37 9.00
N ILE A 13 -32.42 30.87 7.88
CA ILE A 13 -32.17 30.04 6.72
C ILE A 13 -31.11 29.05 7.20
N ASN A 14 -31.57 27.85 7.55
CA ASN A 14 -30.72 26.69 7.73
C ASN A 14 -29.97 26.51 6.42
N ASN A 15 -28.75 27.03 6.36
CA ASN A 15 -27.74 26.52 5.44
C ASN A 15 -27.45 25.10 5.91
N PHE A 16 -28.32 24.16 5.52
CA PHE A 16 -27.96 22.76 5.38
C PHE A 16 -26.89 22.74 4.28
N THR A 17 -25.66 23.08 4.67
CA THR A 17 -24.47 22.64 3.96
C THR A 17 -24.44 21.14 4.15
N GLY A 18 -25.23 20.43 3.34
CA GLY A 18 -25.03 19.02 3.11
C GLY A 18 -23.55 18.89 2.79
N SER A 19 -22.81 18.27 3.70
CA SER A 19 -21.40 18.03 3.50
C SER A 19 -21.33 17.11 2.30
N SER A 20 -21.08 17.66 1.12
CA SER A 20 -20.76 16.86 -0.06
C SER A 20 -19.53 16.08 0.35
N SER A 21 -19.67 14.77 0.59
CA SER A 21 -18.52 13.92 0.75
C SER A 21 -17.77 14.01 -0.57
N PHE A 22 -16.65 14.73 -0.59
CA PHE A 22 -15.73 14.67 -1.71
C PHE A 22 -15.22 13.23 -1.71
N CYS A 23 -15.78 12.40 -2.58
CA CYS A 23 -15.16 11.15 -2.96
C CYS A 23 -13.85 11.54 -3.62
N GLN A 24 -12.71 11.16 -3.02
CA GLN A 24 -11.42 11.40 -3.66
C GLN A 24 -11.42 10.65 -4.98
N GLN A 25 -11.48 11.40 -6.09
CA GLN A 25 -11.48 10.81 -7.41
C GLN A 25 -10.04 10.45 -7.78
N GLY A 26 -9.73 9.15 -7.78
CA GLY A 26 -8.42 8.65 -8.21
C GLY A 26 -8.23 8.84 -9.71
N VAL A 27 -7.05 9.30 -10.11
CA VAL A 27 -6.64 9.41 -11.53
C VAL A 27 -5.60 8.35 -11.80
N ASN A 28 -5.79 7.57 -12.87
CA ASN A 28 -4.81 6.55 -13.26
C ASN A 28 -3.58 7.18 -13.95
N PRO A 29 -2.38 6.62 -13.74
CA PRO A 29 -2.09 5.51 -12.82
C PRO A 29 -2.14 5.96 -11.35
N ILE A 30 -2.73 5.13 -10.47
CA ILE A 30 -2.83 5.42 -9.03
C ILE A 30 -1.44 5.57 -8.39
N ILE A 31 -0.49 4.71 -8.81
CA ILE A 31 0.92 4.80 -8.43
C ILE A 31 1.74 4.95 -9.72
N SER A 32 2.34 6.12 -9.93
CA SER A 32 3.22 6.37 -11.08
C SER A 32 4.68 5.99 -10.75
N ALA A 33 4.90 4.74 -10.35
CA ALA A 33 6.20 4.20 -9.98
C ALA A 33 6.29 2.68 -10.26
N ASP A 34 7.48 2.10 -10.10
CA ASP A 34 7.71 0.67 -10.27
C ASP A 34 7.17 -0.12 -9.06
N VAL A 35 5.94 -0.62 -9.19
CA VAL A 35 5.25 -1.47 -8.20
C VAL A 35 4.66 -2.70 -8.91
N PRO A 36 5.51 -3.63 -9.37
CA PRO A 36 5.06 -4.79 -10.14
C PRO A 36 4.46 -5.89 -9.26
N ASP A 37 3.76 -6.82 -9.91
CA ASP A 37 3.16 -8.02 -9.31
C ASP A 37 2.35 -7.78 -8.00
N PRO A 38 1.39 -6.85 -7.98
CA PRO A 38 0.66 -6.52 -6.77
C PRO A 38 -0.18 -7.70 -6.25
N SER A 39 -0.02 -8.05 -4.98
CA SER A 39 -0.95 -8.95 -4.26
C SER A 39 -1.69 -8.15 -3.19
N ILE A 40 -2.99 -7.90 -3.43
CA ILE A 40 -3.79 -7.00 -2.60
C ILE A 40 -4.80 -7.80 -1.75
N ILE A 41 -4.91 -7.44 -0.46
CA ILE A 41 -5.96 -7.91 0.44
C ILE A 41 -6.57 -6.74 1.22
N ARG A 42 -7.74 -6.97 1.82
CA ARG A 42 -8.36 -6.04 2.77
C ARG A 42 -8.55 -6.71 4.12
N VAL A 43 -8.17 -6.03 5.20
CA VAL A 43 -8.43 -6.46 6.59
C VAL A 43 -9.12 -5.31 7.32
N GLY A 44 -10.39 -5.49 7.66
CA GLY A 44 -11.23 -4.42 8.20
C GLY A 44 -11.41 -3.27 7.21
N LYS A 45 -10.97 -2.06 7.58
CA LYS A 45 -11.02 -0.85 6.72
C LYS A 45 -9.74 -0.62 5.92
N ILE A 46 -8.72 -1.47 6.09
CA ILE A 46 -7.39 -1.23 5.57
C ILE A 46 -7.10 -2.19 4.41
N TYR A 47 -6.55 -1.65 3.33
CA TYR A 47 -5.98 -2.41 2.22
C TYR A 47 -4.48 -2.57 2.40
N TYR A 48 -3.98 -3.76 2.09
CA TYR A 48 -2.56 -4.08 2.09
C TYR A 48 -2.16 -4.62 0.73
N MET A 49 -0.96 -4.29 0.28
CA MET A 49 -0.40 -4.75 -0.99
C MET A 49 1.03 -5.23 -0.75
N SER A 50 1.39 -6.39 -1.30
CA SER A 50 2.79 -6.74 -1.53
C SER A 50 3.18 -6.49 -2.99
N SER A 51 4.46 -6.25 -3.26
CA SER A 51 5.00 -6.04 -4.61
C SER A 51 6.39 -6.66 -4.78
N THR A 52 6.78 -6.97 -6.02
CA THR A 52 8.08 -7.58 -6.36
C THR A 52 9.19 -6.53 -6.43
N THR A 53 10.36 -6.85 -5.88
CA THR A 53 11.58 -6.01 -5.98
C THR A 53 12.83 -6.80 -6.41
N MET A 54 12.65 -8.08 -6.76
CA MET A 54 13.71 -8.92 -7.32
C MET A 54 14.96 -9.01 -6.42
N HIS A 55 16.03 -8.31 -6.79
CA HIS A 55 17.38 -8.40 -6.21
C HIS A 55 17.65 -7.28 -5.19
N MET A 56 16.68 -6.41 -4.95
CA MET A 56 16.80 -5.34 -3.95
C MET A 56 16.73 -5.91 -2.53
N SER A 57 17.42 -5.26 -1.60
CA SER A 57 17.49 -5.60 -0.18
C SER A 57 17.37 -4.31 0.65
N PRO A 58 16.39 -4.17 1.57
CA PRO A 58 15.34 -5.13 1.91
C PRO A 58 14.34 -5.36 0.76
N GLY A 59 13.70 -6.53 0.75
CA GLY A 59 12.87 -6.97 -0.37
C GLY A 59 11.41 -7.23 -0.01
N LEU A 60 10.58 -7.29 -1.07
CA LEU A 60 9.13 -7.54 -1.00
C LEU A 60 8.41 -6.48 -0.10
N PRO A 61 8.31 -5.22 -0.55
CA PRO A 61 7.65 -4.16 0.20
C PRO A 61 6.17 -4.49 0.46
N ILE A 62 5.72 -4.13 1.66
CA ILE A 62 4.32 -4.17 2.08
C ILE A 62 3.81 -2.74 2.17
N MET A 63 2.78 -2.42 1.40
CA MET A 63 2.13 -1.11 1.36
C MET A 63 0.75 -1.17 2.01
N LYS A 64 0.31 -0.03 2.55
CA LYS A 64 -1.00 0.17 3.18
C LYS A 64 -1.75 1.31 2.50
N SER A 65 -3.06 1.15 2.34
CA SER A 65 -4.00 2.21 1.93
C SER A 65 -5.34 2.08 2.68
N GLU A 66 -6.08 3.17 2.82
CA GLU A 66 -7.44 3.19 3.40
C GLU A 66 -8.51 3.39 2.31
N ASP A 67 -8.10 3.78 1.10
CA ASP A 67 -8.96 4.24 0.01
C ASP A 67 -8.60 3.65 -1.37
N LEU A 68 -7.62 2.74 -1.44
CA LEU A 68 -7.04 2.18 -2.67
C LEU A 68 -6.32 3.19 -3.58
N ILE A 69 -6.21 4.46 -3.17
CA ILE A 69 -5.63 5.56 -3.95
C ILE A 69 -4.29 5.97 -3.34
N ASN A 70 -4.28 6.32 -2.06
CA ASN A 70 -3.09 6.78 -1.37
C ASN A 70 -2.40 5.59 -0.70
N TRP A 71 -1.24 5.20 -1.21
CA TRP A 71 -0.46 4.06 -0.73
C TRP A 71 0.82 4.52 -0.05
N LYS A 72 1.20 3.83 1.03
CA LYS A 72 2.48 4.03 1.72
C LYS A 72 3.13 2.70 2.05
N ILE A 73 4.45 2.60 1.87
CA ILE A 73 5.23 1.45 2.36
C ILE A 73 5.20 1.48 3.90
N VAL A 74 4.89 0.34 4.51
CA VAL A 74 4.82 0.17 5.96
C VAL A 74 5.74 -0.93 6.49
N ASN A 75 6.23 -1.82 5.62
CA ASN A 75 7.20 -2.86 5.99
C ASN A 75 7.88 -3.47 4.74
N TYR A 76 8.86 -4.34 4.96
CA TYR A 76 9.43 -5.27 3.98
C TYR A 76 9.35 -6.69 4.56
N ALA A 77 9.23 -7.72 3.71
CA ALA A 77 9.10 -9.09 4.21
C ALA A 77 10.43 -9.68 4.71
N TYR A 78 11.57 -9.19 4.21
CA TYR A 78 12.90 -9.65 4.61
C TYR A 78 13.96 -8.56 4.42
N ASP A 79 15.03 -8.62 5.23
CA ASP A 79 16.21 -7.75 5.07
C ASP A 79 17.12 -8.27 3.96
N THR A 80 17.52 -9.55 4.02
CA THR A 80 18.33 -10.21 2.99
C THR A 80 17.67 -11.53 2.60
N LEU A 81 17.61 -11.82 1.30
CA LEU A 81 16.89 -13.00 0.80
C LEU A 81 17.65 -14.31 1.13
N ALA A 82 18.97 -14.32 0.93
CA ALA A 82 19.85 -15.41 1.37
C ALA A 82 21.32 -14.95 1.38
N ASN A 83 22.17 -15.64 2.15
CA ASN A 83 23.60 -15.38 2.22
C ASN A 83 24.38 -16.25 1.23
N ILE A 84 24.40 -15.87 -0.05
CA ILE A 84 25.11 -16.57 -1.14
C ILE A 84 25.81 -15.57 -2.05
N ASP A 85 26.86 -16.01 -2.76
CA ASP A 85 27.69 -15.14 -3.61
C ASP A 85 26.88 -14.27 -4.57
N GLN A 86 25.88 -14.85 -5.23
CA GLN A 86 25.03 -14.18 -6.23
C GLN A 86 24.26 -12.98 -5.66
N LEU A 87 23.82 -13.06 -4.40
CA LEU A 87 23.04 -12.01 -3.74
C LEU A 87 23.92 -11.04 -2.95
N ASN A 88 25.12 -11.48 -2.57
CA ASN A 88 26.10 -10.67 -1.87
C ASN A 88 27.06 -9.92 -2.82
N LEU A 89 26.93 -10.13 -4.13
CA LEU A 89 27.82 -9.58 -5.16
C LEU A 89 29.29 -10.01 -4.97
N ASN A 90 29.51 -11.21 -4.44
CA ASN A 90 30.85 -11.74 -4.17
C ASN A 90 31.38 -12.54 -5.37
N ASN A 91 32.71 -12.65 -5.46
CA ASN A 91 33.40 -13.50 -6.45
C ASN A 91 32.98 -13.23 -7.90
N GLY A 92 32.61 -11.98 -8.21
CA GLY A 92 32.14 -11.58 -9.54
C GLY A 92 30.77 -12.16 -9.94
N LYS A 93 30.01 -12.73 -9.00
CA LYS A 93 28.66 -13.24 -9.25
C LYS A 93 27.62 -12.18 -8.91
N ALA A 94 26.53 -12.16 -9.67
CA ALA A 94 25.36 -11.31 -9.43
C ALA A 94 24.10 -12.01 -9.95
N ASP A 95 22.92 -11.55 -9.53
CA ASP A 95 21.64 -12.08 -10.03
C ASP A 95 20.60 -10.98 -10.28
N TYR A 96 20.99 -9.97 -11.05
CA TYR A 96 20.12 -8.87 -11.47
C TYR A 96 18.89 -9.36 -12.24
N GLY A 97 17.73 -8.77 -11.96
CA GLY A 97 16.44 -9.23 -12.49
C GLY A 97 15.92 -10.55 -11.89
N ARG A 98 16.64 -11.13 -10.92
CA ARG A 98 16.23 -12.32 -10.15
C ARG A 98 16.18 -12.01 -8.66
N GLY A 99 16.14 -13.01 -7.79
CA GLY A 99 15.83 -12.85 -6.37
C GLY A 99 14.39 -13.25 -6.07
N SER A 100 13.64 -12.46 -5.29
CA SER A 100 12.24 -12.77 -4.97
C SER A 100 11.30 -12.27 -6.07
N TRP A 101 10.49 -13.16 -6.63
CA TRP A 101 9.51 -12.86 -7.69
C TRP A 101 8.09 -12.69 -7.13
N ALA A 102 7.09 -12.69 -8.02
CA ALA A 102 5.67 -12.49 -7.73
C ALA A 102 5.24 -13.12 -6.39
N SER A 103 4.65 -12.28 -5.55
CA SER A 103 4.28 -12.64 -4.18
C SER A 103 2.79 -12.93 -4.04
N SER A 104 2.41 -13.61 -2.95
CA SER A 104 1.02 -13.79 -2.55
C SER A 104 0.85 -13.39 -1.09
N LEU A 105 0.07 -12.34 -0.84
CA LEU A 105 -0.22 -11.84 0.52
C LEU A 105 -1.61 -12.29 0.94
N ARG A 106 -1.75 -12.95 2.10
CA ARG A 106 -3.03 -13.42 2.64
C ARG A 106 -3.16 -13.11 4.12
N TYR A 107 -4.39 -13.04 4.61
CA TYR A 107 -4.70 -12.89 6.02
C TYR A 107 -5.64 -14.01 6.46
N HIS A 108 -5.30 -14.67 7.54
CA HIS A 108 -6.09 -15.76 8.11
C HIS A 108 -5.91 -15.82 9.63
N ASN A 109 -7.01 -15.84 10.37
CA ASN A 109 -7.05 -16.01 11.84
C ASN A 109 -6.08 -15.11 12.61
N GLY A 110 -6.09 -13.80 12.36
CA GLY A 110 -5.23 -12.86 13.09
C GLY A 110 -3.79 -12.77 12.58
N ARG A 111 -3.42 -13.54 11.55
CA ARG A 111 -2.06 -13.59 11.01
C ARG A 111 -2.02 -13.24 9.52
N TYR A 112 -1.03 -12.44 9.16
CA TYR A 112 -0.65 -12.18 7.78
C TYR A 112 0.38 -13.22 7.33
N TYR A 113 0.22 -13.71 6.11
CA TYR A 113 1.13 -14.64 5.44
C TYR A 113 1.54 -14.02 4.12
N VAL A 114 2.83 -14.02 3.81
CA VAL A 114 3.33 -13.52 2.53
C VAL A 114 4.28 -14.55 1.95
N SER A 115 3.92 -15.12 0.80
CA SER A 115 4.78 -16.09 0.12
C SER A 115 5.42 -15.49 -1.13
N THR A 116 6.67 -15.85 -1.39
CA THR A 116 7.37 -15.59 -2.66
C THR A 116 8.25 -16.78 -3.00
N PHE A 117 8.70 -16.88 -4.24
CA PHE A 117 9.70 -17.87 -4.64
C PHE A 117 10.90 -17.16 -5.27
N SER A 118 12.02 -17.87 -5.28
CA SER A 118 13.24 -17.37 -5.87
C SER A 118 13.95 -18.47 -6.63
N GLY A 119 14.07 -18.29 -7.95
CA GLY A 119 14.90 -19.16 -8.79
C GLY A 119 16.37 -19.11 -8.41
N THR A 120 16.85 -17.97 -7.90
CA THR A 120 18.22 -17.75 -7.40
C THR A 120 18.58 -18.71 -6.28
N THR A 121 17.64 -18.94 -5.34
CA THR A 121 17.86 -19.81 -4.17
C THR A 121 17.23 -21.19 -4.32
N ASN A 122 16.45 -21.41 -5.38
CA ASN A 122 15.63 -22.59 -5.64
C ASN A 122 14.71 -22.95 -4.46
N LYS A 123 14.08 -21.93 -3.85
CA LYS A 123 13.21 -22.06 -2.67
C LYS A 123 11.95 -21.22 -2.79
N THR A 124 10.93 -21.65 -2.04
CA THR A 124 9.75 -20.86 -1.70
C THR A 124 9.86 -20.40 -0.25
N TYR A 125 9.53 -19.13 0.00
CA TYR A 125 9.51 -18.48 1.31
C TYR A 125 8.05 -18.17 1.68
N ILE A 126 7.70 -18.28 2.96
CA ILE A 126 6.38 -17.99 3.55
C ILE A 126 6.58 -17.26 4.88
#